data_AF-A0A268P2U9-F1
#
_entry.id   AF-A0A268P2U9-F1
#
_cell.length_a   1.000
_cell.length_b   1.000
_cell.length_c   1.000
_cell.angle_alpha   90.00
_cell.angle_beta   90.00
_cell.angle_gamma   90.00
#
_symmetry.space_group_name_H-M   'P 1'
#
loop_
_entity.id
_entity.type
_entity.pdbx_description
1 polymer ?
#
loop_
_entity_poly.entity_id
_entity_poly.type
_entity_poly.pdbx_seq_one_letter_code
_entity_poly.pdbx_strand_id
1 'polypeptide(L)' 'MKKTNWFLSVFITALVTFVIQTGLSNFGVINMSNVWTDLISWVVIFFVVFICVEASFRISHKMRHRTE' A
#
# COMPACT_ATOMS: atom_id res chain seq x y z
N MET A 1 -2.64 -9.12 -15.66
CA MET A 1 -2.83 -9.87 -14.40
C MET A 1 -4.20 -10.55 -14.44
N LYS A 2 -4.33 -11.84 -14.09
CA LYS A 2 -5.65 -12.47 -13.92
C LYS A 2 -6.49 -11.61 -12.97
N LYS A 3 -7.74 -11.31 -13.31
CA LYS A 3 -8.64 -10.36 -12.62
C LYS A 3 -8.68 -10.56 -11.09
N THR A 4 -8.54 -11.81 -10.64
CA THR A 4 -8.46 -12.23 -9.23
C THR A 4 -7.24 -11.68 -8.47
N ASN A 5 -6.08 -11.54 -9.12
CA ASN A 5 -4.86 -11.03 -8.48
C ASN A 5 -4.90 -9.50 -8.31
N TRP A 6 -5.64 -8.80 -9.15
CA TRP A 6 -5.77 -7.35 -9.05
C TRP A 6 -6.62 -6.95 -7.85
N PHE A 7 -7.77 -7.60 -7.64
CA PHE A 7 -8.62 -7.31 -6.48
C PHE A 7 -7.90 -7.60 -5.16
N LEU A 8 -7.21 -8.74 -5.07
CA LEU A 8 -6.43 -9.09 -3.88
C LEU A 8 -5.30 -8.08 -3.62
N SER A 9 -4.60 -7.63 -4.68
CA SER A 9 -3.56 -6.61 -4.57
C SER A 9 -4.11 -5.28 -4.05
N VAL A 10 -5.24 -4.81 -4.59
CA VAL A 10 -5.89 -3.57 -4.14
C VAL A 10 -6.40 -3.71 -2.70
N PHE A 11 -6.97 -4.85 -2.35
CA PHE A 11 -7.46 -5.14 -1.00
C PHE A 11 -6.33 -5.15 0.04
N ILE A 12 -5.22 -5.82 -0.25
CA ILE A 12 -4.02 -5.82 0.61
C ILE A 12 -3.44 -4.41 0.72
N THR A 13 -3.35 -3.68 -0.39
CA THR A 13 -2.87 -2.29 -0.40
C THR A 13 -3.73 -1.40 0.50
N ALA A 14 -5.06 -1.55 0.45
CA ALA A 14 -5.99 -0.81 1.29
C ALA A 14 -5.82 -1.15 2.79
N LEU A 15 -5.70 -2.44 3.14
CA LEU A 15 -5.45 -2.86 4.52
C LEU A 15 -4.13 -2.31 5.07
N VAL A 16 -3.06 -2.40 4.29
CA VAL A 16 -1.74 -1.89 4.69
C VAL A 16 -1.77 -0.36 4.84
N THR A 17 -2.42 0.35 3.92
CA THR A 17 -2.59 1.81 3.99
C THR A 17 -3.31 2.21 5.27
N PHE A 18 -4.38 1.49 5.64
CA PHE A 18 -5.15 1.76 6.85
C PHE A 18 -4.33 1.56 8.14
N VAL A 19 -3.53 0.50 8.19
CA VAL A 19 -2.63 0.23 9.33
C VAL A 19 -1.56 1.32 9.46
N ILE A 20 -0.93 1.72 8.35
CA ILE A 20 0.10 2.78 8.34
C ILE A 20 -0.49 4.12 8.76
N GLN A 21 -1.67 4.49 8.25
CA GLN A 21 -2.38 5.70 8.66
C GLN A 21 -2.67 5.72 10.16
N THR A 22 -3.23 4.62 10.68
CA THR A 22 -3.56 4.49 12.10
C THR A 22 -2.29 4.58 12.95
N GLY A 23 -1.21 3.95 12.52
CA GLY A 23 0.10 4.04 13.15
C GLY A 23 0.62 5.48 13.19
N LEU A 24 0.75 6.14 12.04
CA LEU A 24 1.27 7.51 11.98
C LEU A 24 0.41 8.53 12.74
N SER A 25 -0.91 8.31 12.79
CA SER A 25 -1.83 9.12 13.61
C SER A 25 -1.54 8.94 15.11
N ASN A 26 -1.40 7.70 15.57
CA ASN A 26 -1.05 7.39 16.96
C ASN A 26 0.34 7.91 17.36
N PHE A 27 1.29 7.98 16.43
CA PHE A 27 2.61 8.58 16.65
C PHE A 27 2.62 10.11 16.58
N GLY A 28 1.47 10.75 16.30
CA GLY A 28 1.36 12.21 16.17
C GLY A 28 2.05 12.80 14.93
N VAL A 29 2.43 11.95 13.96
CA VAL A 29 3.09 12.37 12.71
C VAL A 29 2.06 12.98 11.74
N ILE A 30 0.84 12.46 11.75
CA ILE A 30 -0.27 12.97 10.94
C ILE A 30 -1.36 13.46 11.88
N ASN A 31 -1.81 14.69 11.67
CA ASN A 31 -2.94 15.23 12.39
C ASN A 31 -4.25 14.95 11.62
N MET A 32 -4.97 13.91 12.03
CA MET A 32 -6.28 13.53 11.45
C MET A 32 -7.39 14.57 11.72
N SER A 33 -7.12 15.60 12.53
CA SER A 33 -8.08 16.68 12.81
C SER A 33 -8.56 17.41 11.55
N ASN A 34 -7.75 17.43 10.49
CA ASN A 34 -8.12 18.09 9.24
C ASN A 34 -8.37 17.05 8.15
N VAL A 35 -9.62 16.95 7.70
CA VAL A 35 -10.05 15.99 6.66
C VAL A 35 -9.20 16.12 5.39
N TRP A 36 -8.80 17.34 5.02
CA TRP A 36 -7.93 17.56 3.85
C TRP A 36 -6.52 16.98 4.02
N THR A 37 -5.95 17.12 5.22
CA THR A 37 -4.63 16.57 5.54
C THR A 37 -4.67 15.04 5.63
N ASP A 38 -5.75 14.50 6.17
CA ASP A 38 -5.99 13.06 6.20
C ASP A 38 -6.12 12.48 4.79
N LEU A 39 -6.88 13.14 3.92
CA LEU A 39 -7.12 12.69 2.54
C LEU A 39 -5.85 12.77 1.67
N ILE A 40 -5.05 13.83 1.81
CA ILE A 40 -3.74 13.94 1.13
C ILE A 40 -2.78 12.87 1.64
N SER A 41 -2.69 12.69 2.96
CA SER A 41 -1.83 11.66 3.56
C SER A 41 -2.23 10.26 3.11
N TRP A 42 -3.53 9.98 3.05
CA TRP A 42 -4.07 8.72 2.53
C TRP A 42 -3.61 8.45 1.11
N VAL A 43 -3.75 9.43 0.20
CA VAL A 43 -3.33 9.29 -1.21
C VAL A 43 -1.82 9.02 -1.31
N VAL A 44 -1.01 9.72 -0.53
CA VAL A 44 0.46 9.56 -0.54
C VAL A 44 0.86 8.17 -0.05
N ILE A 45 0.33 7.73 1.10
CA ILE A 45 0.62 6.41 1.66
C ILE A 45 0.14 5.31 0.71
N PHE A 46 -1.06 5.45 0.16
CA PHE A 46 -1.62 4.49 -0.79
C PHE A 46 -0.71 4.31 -2.01
N PHE A 47 -0.21 5.39 -2.60
CA PHE A 47 0.70 5.34 -3.74
C PHE A 47 2.01 4.61 -3.40
N VAL A 48 2.62 4.93 -2.26
CA VAL A 48 3.87 4.28 -1.82
C VAL A 48 3.66 2.78 -1.61
N VAL A 49 2.59 2.39 -0.92
CA VAL A 49 2.26 0.98 -0.68
C VAL A 49 1.96 0.27 -1.99
N PHE A 50 1.20 0.88 -2.89
CA PHE A 50 0.88 0.31 -4.20
C PHE A 50 2.14 0.00 -5.01
N ILE A 51 3.09 0.94 -5.06
CA ILE A 51 4.38 0.74 -5.74
C ILE A 51 5.19 -0.38 -5.06
N CYS A 52 5.22 -0.44 -3.72
CA CYS A 52 5.90 -1.52 -2.99
C CYS A 52 5.30 -2.90 -3.28
N VAL A 53 3.97 -3.01 -3.33
CA VAL A 53 3.27 -4.26 -3.65
C VAL A 53 3.57 -4.66 -5.10
N GLU A 54 3.42 -3.75 -6.06
CA GLU A 54 3.76 -3.97 -7.48
C GLU A 54 5.22 -4.38 -7.67
N ALA A 55 6.15 -3.71 -6.98
CA ALA A 55 7.57 -4.03 -7.01
C ALA A 55 7.84 -5.42 -6.43
N SER A 56 7.23 -5.75 -5.29
CA SER A 56 7.36 -7.08 -4.65
C SER A 56 6.84 -8.19 -5.57
N PHE A 57 5.71 -7.98 -6.25
CA PHE A 57 5.20 -8.91 -7.25
C PHE A 57 6.14 -9.08 -8.44
N ARG A 58 6.69 -7.98 -8.98
CA ARG A 58 7.67 -8.03 -10.08
C ARG A 58 8.95 -8.77 -9.67
N ILE A 59 9.47 -8.50 -8.48
CA ILE A 59 10.67 -9.15 -7.94
C ILE A 59 10.40 -10.64 -7.69
N SER A 60 9.25 -10.98 -7.10
CA SER A 60 8.87 -12.38 -6.82
C SER A 60 8.71 -13.18 -8.12
N HIS A 61 8.13 -12.58 -9.17
CA HIS A 61 8.06 -13.20 -10.50
C HIS A 61 9.45 -13.36 -11.13
N LYS A 62 10.34 -12.38 -10.96
CA LYS A 62 11.73 -12.44 -11.46
C LYS A 62 12.57 -13.48 -10.72
N MET A 63 12.33 -13.68 -9.42
CA MET A 63 13.01 -14.69 -8.60
C MET A 63 12.56 -16.10 -8.98
N ARG A 64 11.28 -16.30 -9.29
CA ARG A 64 10.73 -17.61 -9.68
C ARG A 64 11.37 -18.18 -10.95
N HIS A 65 11.75 -17.31 -11.90
CA HIS A 65 12.45 -17.70 -13.13
C HIS A 65 13.95 -17.99 -12.96
N ARG A 66 14.56 -17.70 -11.81
CA ARG A 66 15.98 -17.99 -11.54
C ARG A 66 16.22 -19.31 -10.81
N THR A 67 15.14 -19.94 -10.35
CA THR A 67 15.14 -21.23 -9.63
C THR A 67 14.76 -22.41 -10.52
N GLU A 68 14.53 -22.18 -11.82
CA GLU A 68 14.36 -23.23 -12.85
C GLU A 68 15.64 -23.38 -13.68
#